data_AF-A0AAV8QKS9-F1
#
_entry.id   AF-A0AAV8QKS9-F1
#
_cell.length_a   1.000
_cell.length_b   1.000
_cell.length_c   1.000
_cell.angle_alpha   90.00
_cell.angle_beta   90.00
_cell.angle_gamma   90.00
#
_symmetry.space_group_name_H-M   'P 1'
#
loop_
_entity.id
_entity.type
_entity.pdbx_description
1 polymer ?
#
loop_
_entity_poly.entity_id
_entity_poly.type
_entity_poly.pdbx_seq_one_letter_code
_entity_poly.pdbx_strand_id
1 'polypeptide(L)'
;MSAAFLSAGAVAGSCIGLRADASAKLLPDKDCSVGWRSRTVSNGFRTQCMKTWNPFNNKKFEALSYLPPLSMESIAKEVDYMIAKGYIPCLEFDEVGQVHRTNSRIPGYYDGRYWTLWKLPMFGCTDPSQVLQEIEECKQVYPNAYIRLLSFDNQRQCQCMSFVIQKPTSATVANA
;
A
#
# COMPACT_ATOMS: atom_id res chain seq x y z
N MET A 1 47.73 -31.16 14.78
CA MET A 1 47.09 -31.04 13.45
C MET A 1 45.83 -30.22 13.61
N SER A 2 45.58 -29.36 12.62
CA SER A 2 44.69 -28.19 12.61
C SER A 2 43.21 -28.37 12.97
N ALA A 3 42.63 -27.23 13.34
CA ALA A 3 41.24 -26.89 13.63
C ALA A 3 40.28 -26.94 12.42
N ALA A 4 38.97 -26.97 12.70
CA ALA A 4 37.98 -26.04 12.13
C ALA A 4 36.61 -26.20 12.82
N PHE A 5 36.11 -25.11 13.41
CA PHE A 5 34.68 -24.88 13.67
C PHE A 5 34.20 -23.82 12.67
N LEU A 6 33.10 -24.09 11.96
CA LEU A 6 32.45 -23.15 11.04
C LEU A 6 31.50 -22.25 11.84
N SER A 7 31.65 -20.92 11.71
CA SER A 7 30.68 -19.94 12.21
C SER A 7 30.23 -19.02 11.06
N ALA A 8 28.94 -18.67 11.08
CA ALA A 8 28.23 -17.97 10.02
C ALA A 8 28.64 -16.49 9.88
N GLY A 9 28.66 -16.00 8.64
CA GLY A 9 29.06 -14.64 8.31
C GLY A 9 27.97 -13.60 8.60
N ALA A 10 28.37 -12.52 9.28
CA ALA A 10 27.61 -11.27 9.36
C ALA A 10 28.15 -10.30 8.30
N VAL A 11 27.27 -9.81 7.41
CA VAL A 11 27.61 -8.75 6.44
C VAL A 11 27.27 -7.42 7.10
N ALA A 12 28.30 -6.66 7.47
CA ALA A 12 28.18 -5.33 8.01
C ALA A 12 27.86 -4.31 6.89
N GLY A 13 26.70 -3.66 6.98
CA GLY A 13 26.41 -2.44 6.22
C GLY A 13 27.24 -1.28 6.76
N SER A 14 28.15 -0.75 5.95
CA SER A 14 28.98 0.39 6.29
C SER A 14 28.21 1.70 6.09
N CYS A 15 27.86 2.39 7.17
CA CYS A 15 27.53 3.81 7.14
C CYS A 15 28.81 4.62 7.30
N ILE A 16 29.32 5.18 6.21
CA ILE A 16 30.48 6.07 6.22
C ILE A 16 30.01 7.48 6.59
N GLY A 17 30.14 7.82 7.87
CA GLY A 17 30.09 9.22 8.32
C GLY A 17 31.38 9.92 7.91
N LEU A 18 31.27 11.07 7.22
CA LEU A 18 32.44 11.88 6.89
C LEU A 18 32.94 12.59 8.15
N ARG A 19 34.15 12.22 8.59
CA ARG A 19 34.94 12.91 9.60
C ARG A 19 35.23 14.35 9.15
N ALA A 20 35.02 15.30 10.06
CA ALA A 20 35.58 16.63 9.93
C ALA A 20 37.06 16.59 10.32
N ASP A 21 37.95 16.47 9.33
CA ASP A 21 39.36 16.78 9.56
C ASP A 21 39.53 18.29 9.62
N ALA A 22 39.54 18.78 10.85
CA ALA A 22 40.04 20.09 11.20
C ALA A 22 41.56 20.13 10.95
N SER A 23 41.96 20.60 9.77
CA SER A 23 43.30 21.17 9.59
C SER A 23 43.19 22.68 9.68
N ALA A 24 43.41 23.18 10.89
CA ALA A 24 43.66 24.59 11.15
C ALA A 24 44.91 25.03 10.39
N LYS A 25 44.74 25.82 9.33
CA LYS A 25 45.77 26.75 8.89
C LYS A 25 45.43 28.12 9.45
N LEU A 26 46.10 28.41 10.56
CA LEU A 26 46.23 29.73 11.17
C LEU A 26 47.04 30.64 10.23
N LEU A 27 46.40 31.60 9.58
CA LEU A 27 47.07 32.83 9.13
C LEU A 27 46.09 34.01 9.30
N PRO A 28 46.51 35.14 9.91
CA PRO A 28 45.63 36.27 10.14
C PRO A 28 45.73 37.23 8.97
N ASP A 29 44.67 37.39 8.17
CA ASP A 29 44.58 38.53 7.27
C ASP A 29 43.81 39.66 7.95
N LYS A 30 44.61 40.63 8.34
CA LYS A 30 44.27 41.92 8.88
C LYS A 30 43.92 42.81 7.69
N ASP A 31 42.64 42.87 7.33
CA ASP A 31 42.09 44.06 6.67
C ASP A 31 40.57 44.14 6.83
N CYS A 32 40.15 45.35 7.16
CA CYS A 32 38.83 45.70 7.65
C CYS A 32 37.86 45.80 6.47
N SER A 33 37.02 44.81 6.25
CA SER A 33 35.72 45.04 5.61
C SER A 33 34.71 44.02 6.11
N VAL A 34 33.64 44.51 6.75
CA VAL A 34 32.45 43.69 7.02
C VAL A 34 31.76 43.47 5.68
N GLY A 35 32.33 42.60 4.85
CA GLY A 35 31.67 42.10 3.67
C GLY A 35 30.51 41.24 4.14
N TRP A 36 29.28 41.69 3.92
CA TRP A 36 28.12 40.82 3.96
C TRP A 36 28.35 39.71 2.95
N ARG A 37 28.92 38.58 3.39
CA ARG A 37 28.88 37.35 2.60
C ARG A 37 27.43 36.95 2.57
N SER A 38 26.78 37.18 1.42
CA SER A 38 25.56 36.48 1.08
C SER A 38 25.88 34.99 1.24
N ARG A 39 25.37 34.38 2.31
CA ARG A 39 25.31 32.92 2.41
C ARG A 39 24.29 32.53 1.34
N THR A 40 24.77 32.31 0.12
CA THR A 40 23.98 31.64 -0.90
C THR A 40 23.69 30.27 -0.33
N VAL A 41 22.51 30.08 0.25
CA VAL A 41 22.07 28.79 0.74
C VAL A 41 22.00 27.90 -0.48
N SER A 42 22.98 27.02 -0.66
CA SER A 42 23.09 26.11 -1.79
C SER A 42 22.10 24.95 -1.64
N ASN A 43 20.81 25.27 -1.52
CA ASN A 43 19.74 24.27 -1.60
C ASN A 43 19.57 23.73 -3.03
N GLY A 44 20.28 24.28 -4.02
CA GLY A 44 20.16 23.94 -5.44
C GLY A 44 20.51 22.49 -5.81
N PHE A 45 21.21 21.75 -4.95
CA PHE A 45 21.48 20.32 -5.17
C PHE A 45 20.48 19.38 -4.45
N ARG A 46 19.72 19.89 -3.47
CA ARG A 46 18.69 19.12 -2.75
C ARG A 46 17.31 19.18 -3.41
N THR A 47 17.11 20.06 -4.39
CA THR A 47 15.85 20.19 -5.14
C THR A 47 15.54 18.99 -6.03
N GLN A 48 16.55 18.19 -6.41
CA GLN A 48 16.38 17.01 -7.27
C GLN A 48 15.85 15.76 -6.53
N CYS A 49 15.65 15.85 -5.20
CA CYS A 49 15.09 14.76 -4.39
C CYS A 49 13.56 14.85 -4.21
N MET A 50 12.91 15.92 -4.69
CA MET A 50 11.46 16.06 -4.62
C MET A 50 10.81 15.18 -5.69
N LYS A 51 10.03 14.18 -5.25
CA LYS A 51 9.21 13.33 -6.12
C LYS A 51 7.80 13.91 -6.20
N THR A 52 7.24 13.94 -7.41
CA THR A 52 5.84 14.30 -7.63
C THR A 52 4.98 13.04 -7.59
N TRP A 53 3.81 13.13 -6.96
CA TRP A 53 2.84 12.04 -6.97
C TRP A 53 2.23 11.88 -8.37
N ASN A 54 2.15 10.65 -8.88
CA ASN A 54 1.58 10.39 -10.21
C ASN A 54 0.04 10.55 -10.18
N PRO A 55 -0.54 11.50 -10.92
CA PRO A 55 -1.98 11.70 -10.99
C PRO A 55 -2.69 10.75 -11.96
N PHE A 56 -1.95 10.06 -12.84
CA PHE A 56 -2.50 9.22 -13.89
C PHE A 56 -2.45 7.73 -13.52
N ASN A 57 -3.51 7.00 -13.86
CA ASN A 57 -3.62 5.54 -13.69
C ASN A 57 -3.29 5.01 -12.27
N ASN A 58 -3.54 5.83 -11.25
CA ASN A 58 -3.23 5.51 -9.85
C ASN A 58 -4.50 5.54 -8.98
N LYS A 59 -5.59 4.96 -9.51
CA LYS A 59 -6.87 4.88 -8.81
C LYS A 59 -6.75 4.02 -7.55
N LYS A 60 -7.53 4.38 -6.54
CA LYS A 60 -7.51 3.78 -5.20
C LYS A 60 -8.86 3.14 -4.89
N PHE A 61 -8.84 2.21 -3.95
CA PHE A 61 -9.97 1.34 -3.60
C PHE A 61 -10.09 1.26 -2.07
N GLU A 62 -10.06 2.41 -1.41
CA GLU A 62 -10.13 2.54 0.05
C GLU A 62 -8.98 1.84 0.78
N ALA A 63 -9.26 1.18 1.92
CA ALA A 63 -8.26 0.62 2.81
C ALA A 63 -7.30 -0.35 2.10
N LEU A 64 -6.04 -0.33 2.51
CA LEU A 64 -4.92 -1.12 1.96
C LEU A 64 -4.54 -0.84 0.49
N SER A 65 -5.32 -0.04 -0.26
CA SER A 65 -5.07 0.18 -1.70
C SER A 65 -3.86 1.06 -2.05
N TYR A 66 -3.22 1.68 -1.05
CA TYR A 66 -1.94 2.39 -1.18
C TYR A 66 -0.73 1.49 -0.97
N LEU A 67 -0.92 0.31 -0.38
CA LEU A 67 0.14 -0.65 -0.16
C LEU A 67 0.48 -1.38 -1.48
N PRO A 68 1.62 -2.08 -1.54
CA PRO A 68 1.85 -3.05 -2.59
C PRO A 68 0.70 -4.07 -2.70
N PRO A 69 0.48 -4.68 -3.87
CA PRO A 69 -0.53 -5.73 -4.05
C PRO A 69 -0.40 -6.82 -2.98
N LEU A 70 -1.51 -7.14 -2.32
CA LEU A 70 -1.52 -8.11 -1.22
C LEU A 70 -1.24 -9.52 -1.76
N SER A 71 -0.28 -10.22 -1.15
CA SER A 71 -0.07 -11.64 -1.40
C SER A 71 -1.21 -12.47 -0.80
N MET A 72 -1.41 -13.70 -1.29
CA MET A 72 -2.41 -14.62 -0.72
C MET A 72 -2.18 -14.88 0.77
N GLU A 73 -0.92 -14.94 1.22
CA GLU A 73 -0.57 -15.06 2.64
C GLU A 73 -1.00 -13.83 3.46
N SER A 74 -0.89 -12.63 2.88
CA SER A 74 -1.32 -11.40 3.56
C SER A 74 -2.85 -11.35 3.65
N ILE A 75 -3.54 -11.75 2.58
CA ILE A 75 -5.00 -11.86 2.57
C ILE A 75 -5.47 -12.88 3.61
N ALA A 76 -4.80 -14.04 3.72
CA ALA A 76 -5.11 -15.05 4.72
C ALA A 76 -5.05 -14.48 6.15
N LYS A 77 -4.02 -13.67 6.46
CA LYS A 77 -3.90 -13.00 7.77
C LYS A 77 -5.03 -12.01 8.05
N GLU A 78 -5.48 -11.27 7.03
CA GLU A 78 -6.63 -10.38 7.17
C GLU A 78 -7.93 -11.17 7.41
N VAL A 79 -8.09 -12.32 6.75
CA VAL A 79 -9.22 -13.24 7.00
C VAL A 79 -9.15 -13.83 8.41
N ASP A 80 -7.97 -14.27 8.86
CA ASP A 80 -7.75 -14.75 10.23
C ASP A 80 -8.17 -13.70 11.26
N TYR A 81 -7.80 -12.44 11.00
CA TYR A 81 -8.19 -11.31 11.84
C TYR A 81 -9.72 -11.12 11.87
N MET A 82 -10.41 -11.22 10.73
CA MET A 82 -11.87 -11.12 10.68
C MET A 82 -12.54 -12.22 11.52
N ILE A 83 -12.09 -13.46 11.37
CA ILE A 83 -12.64 -14.61 12.09
C ILE A 83 -12.34 -14.49 13.59
N ALA A 84 -11.13 -14.08 13.98
CA ALA A 84 -10.75 -13.86 15.37
C ALA A 84 -11.57 -12.73 16.04
N LYS A 85 -12.05 -11.75 15.27
CA LYS A 85 -12.96 -10.70 15.75
C LYS A 85 -14.43 -11.13 15.79
N GLY A 86 -14.77 -12.30 15.26
CA GLY A 86 -16.15 -12.75 15.11
C GLY A 86 -16.90 -11.98 14.02
N TYR A 87 -16.19 -11.35 13.08
CA TYR A 87 -16.80 -10.69 11.94
C TYR A 87 -17.17 -11.70 10.87
N ILE A 88 -18.20 -11.38 10.09
CA ILE A 88 -18.72 -12.26 9.04
C ILE A 88 -18.11 -11.82 7.70
N PRO A 89 -17.20 -12.62 7.11
CA PRO A 89 -16.59 -12.27 5.84
C PRO A 89 -17.58 -12.41 4.67
N CYS A 90 -17.39 -11.60 3.65
CA CYS A 90 -18.21 -11.57 2.45
C CYS A 90 -17.40 -11.08 1.25
N LEU A 91 -17.77 -11.52 0.05
CA LEU A 91 -17.13 -11.11 -1.20
C LEU A 91 -18.09 -10.31 -2.06
N GLU A 92 -17.54 -9.30 -2.72
CA GLU A 92 -18.25 -8.53 -3.73
C GLU A 92 -17.36 -8.31 -4.95
N PHE A 93 -17.99 -8.20 -6.11
CA PHE A 93 -17.31 -7.95 -7.37
C PHE A 93 -18.06 -6.94 -8.23
N ASP A 94 -17.30 -6.23 -9.07
CA ASP A 94 -17.82 -5.23 -9.99
C ASP A 94 -16.91 -5.09 -11.22
N GLU A 95 -17.48 -4.69 -12.35
CA GLU A 95 -16.73 -4.45 -13.59
C GLU A 95 -16.08 -3.05 -13.59
N VAL A 96 -16.75 -2.07 -12.99
CA VAL A 96 -16.39 -0.65 -13.12
C VAL A 96 -15.40 -0.21 -12.04
N GLY A 97 -15.62 -0.62 -10.79
CA GLY A 97 -14.72 -0.40 -9.66
C GLY A 97 -14.59 1.06 -9.22
N GLN A 98 -15.51 1.95 -9.62
CA GLN A 98 -15.44 3.38 -9.30
C GLN A 98 -16.81 3.99 -9.03
N VAL A 99 -16.82 4.96 -8.13
CA VAL A 99 -17.99 5.77 -7.81
C VAL A 99 -18.22 6.83 -8.89
N HIS A 100 -19.48 7.04 -9.28
CA HIS A 100 -19.88 8.09 -10.21
C HIS A 100 -21.18 8.77 -9.77
N ARG A 101 -21.64 9.78 -10.51
CA ARG A 101 -22.84 10.56 -10.17
C ARG A 101 -23.70 10.80 -11.42
N THR A 102 -24.43 9.77 -11.81
CA THR A 102 -25.32 9.77 -12.98
C THR A 102 -26.74 10.14 -12.58
N ASN A 103 -27.25 9.58 -11.49
CA ASN A 103 -28.67 9.67 -11.13
C ASN A 103 -29.01 10.91 -10.29
N SER A 104 -28.11 11.33 -9.39
CA SER A 104 -28.34 12.51 -8.54
C SER A 104 -27.01 13.15 -8.08
N ARG A 105 -27.10 14.44 -7.73
CA ARG A 105 -25.98 15.24 -7.21
C ARG A 105 -26.23 15.85 -5.83
N ILE A 106 -27.30 15.44 -5.14
CA ILE A 106 -27.55 15.87 -3.76
C ILE A 106 -26.41 15.45 -2.82
N PRO A 107 -26.15 16.19 -1.74
CA PRO A 107 -25.13 15.81 -0.75
C PRO A 107 -25.33 14.38 -0.23
N GLY A 108 -24.26 13.58 -0.17
CA GLY A 108 -24.29 12.19 0.30
C GLY A 108 -24.76 11.13 -0.71
N TYR A 109 -25.22 11.55 -1.90
CA TYR A 109 -25.62 10.62 -2.96
C TYR A 109 -24.49 10.38 -3.97
N TYR A 110 -24.19 9.10 -4.19
CA TYR A 110 -23.25 8.60 -5.19
C TYR A 110 -23.69 7.24 -5.75
N ASP A 111 -23.49 7.03 -7.04
CA ASP A 111 -23.71 5.76 -7.75
C ASP A 111 -22.43 4.92 -7.74
N GLY A 112 -22.54 3.59 -7.89
CA GLY A 112 -21.38 2.69 -7.93
C GLY A 112 -20.72 2.42 -6.56
N ARG A 113 -21.39 2.76 -5.45
CA ARG A 113 -20.96 2.40 -4.08
C ARG A 113 -21.13 0.90 -3.79
N TYR A 114 -22.29 0.36 -4.20
CA TYR A 114 -22.63 -1.04 -4.05
C TYR A 114 -22.07 -1.84 -5.22
N TRP A 115 -21.48 -2.98 -4.91
CA TRP A 115 -21.00 -3.97 -5.87
C TRP A 115 -21.90 -5.20 -5.81
N THR A 116 -21.72 -6.14 -6.74
CA THR A 116 -22.53 -7.36 -6.77
C THR A 116 -22.00 -8.34 -5.72
N LEU A 117 -22.90 -8.87 -4.89
CA LEU A 117 -22.60 -9.86 -3.87
C LEU A 117 -22.18 -11.19 -4.53
N TRP A 118 -21.07 -11.77 -4.08
CA TRP A 118 -20.70 -13.13 -4.43
C TRP A 118 -21.33 -14.10 -3.42
N LYS A 119 -22.24 -14.95 -3.90
CA LYS A 119 -23.03 -15.89 -3.07
C LYS A 119 -23.70 -15.15 -1.90
N LEU A 120 -23.35 -15.48 -0.66
CA LEU A 120 -23.88 -14.90 0.58
C LEU A 120 -22.73 -14.65 1.57
N PRO A 121 -22.91 -13.77 2.58
CA PRO A 121 -21.96 -13.66 3.68
C PRO A 121 -21.75 -15.03 4.34
N MET A 122 -20.50 -15.34 4.67
CA MET A 122 -20.10 -16.67 5.13
C MET A 122 -20.38 -16.84 6.62
N PHE A 123 -21.68 -16.93 6.97
CA PHE A 123 -22.13 -17.06 8.36
C PHE A 123 -21.58 -18.32 9.02
N GLY A 124 -21.05 -18.17 10.23
CA GLY A 124 -20.50 -19.30 10.99
C GLY A 124 -19.18 -19.86 10.44
N CYS A 125 -18.55 -19.17 9.48
CA CYS A 125 -17.23 -19.56 8.97
C CYS A 125 -16.18 -19.46 10.08
N THR A 126 -15.58 -20.59 10.44
CA THR A 126 -14.46 -20.67 11.39
C THR A 126 -13.13 -20.98 10.72
N ASP A 127 -13.15 -21.45 9.48
CA ASP A 127 -11.95 -21.84 8.73
C ASP A 127 -11.63 -20.77 7.65
N PRO A 128 -10.52 -20.04 7.80
CA PRO A 128 -10.05 -19.07 6.81
C PRO A 128 -9.88 -19.66 5.42
N SER A 129 -9.54 -20.95 5.32
CA SER A 129 -9.30 -21.63 4.06
C SER A 129 -10.54 -21.64 3.16
N GLN A 130 -11.74 -21.70 3.75
CA GLN A 130 -13.00 -21.63 3.00
C GLN A 130 -13.17 -20.28 2.30
N VAL A 131 -12.82 -19.19 2.98
CA VAL A 131 -12.88 -17.83 2.41
C VAL A 131 -11.89 -17.70 1.25
N LEU A 132 -10.69 -18.26 1.40
CA LEU A 132 -9.67 -18.26 0.36
C LEU A 132 -10.10 -19.07 -0.87
N GLN A 133 -10.77 -20.21 -0.67
CA GLN A 133 -11.34 -21.00 -1.76
C GLN A 133 -12.40 -20.20 -2.53
N GLU A 134 -13.31 -19.54 -1.82
CA GLU A 134 -14.34 -18.70 -2.43
C GLU A 134 -13.76 -17.51 -3.21
N ILE A 135 -12.68 -16.93 -2.71
CA ILE A 135 -11.92 -15.91 -3.44
C ILE A 135 -11.42 -16.49 -4.77
N GLU A 136 -10.77 -17.65 -4.74
CA GLU A 136 -10.20 -18.28 -5.93
C GLU A 136 -11.29 -18.67 -6.94
N GLU A 137 -12.41 -19.22 -6.49
CA GLU A 137 -13.59 -19.50 -7.32
C GLU A 137 -14.12 -18.21 -7.98
N CYS A 138 -14.27 -17.12 -7.23
CA CYS A 138 -14.73 -15.85 -7.76
C CYS A 138 -13.76 -15.27 -8.80
N LYS A 139 -12.45 -15.40 -8.58
CA LYS A 139 -11.42 -14.98 -9.54
C LYS A 139 -11.48 -15.79 -10.84
N GLN A 140 -11.72 -17.09 -10.74
CA GLN A 140 -11.82 -17.98 -11.91
C GLN A 140 -13.06 -17.68 -12.75
N VAL A 141 -14.21 -17.43 -12.11
CA VAL A 141 -15.45 -17.09 -12.81
C VAL A 141 -15.38 -15.68 -13.41
N TYR A 142 -14.79 -14.72 -12.69
CA TYR A 142 -14.69 -13.32 -13.10
C TYR A 142 -13.23 -12.81 -13.10
N PRO A 143 -12.40 -13.23 -14.07
CA PRO A 143 -10.97 -12.87 -14.10
C PRO A 143 -10.73 -11.38 -14.39
N ASN A 144 -11.71 -10.72 -15.03
CA ASN A 144 -11.64 -9.30 -15.42
C ASN A 144 -12.53 -8.41 -14.55
N ALA A 145 -12.96 -8.87 -13.37
CA ALA A 145 -13.69 -8.04 -12.41
C ALA A 145 -12.76 -7.51 -11.31
N TYR A 146 -13.13 -6.37 -10.73
CA TYR A 146 -12.66 -5.99 -9.42
C TYR A 146 -13.33 -6.90 -8.39
N ILE A 147 -12.55 -7.43 -7.45
CA ILE A 147 -13.06 -8.26 -6.36
C ILE A 147 -12.56 -7.66 -5.05
N ARG A 148 -13.46 -7.47 -4.10
CA ARG A 148 -13.15 -6.99 -2.75
C ARG A 148 -13.69 -7.95 -1.70
N LEU A 149 -12.97 -8.05 -0.59
CA LEU A 149 -13.43 -8.74 0.61
C LEU A 149 -13.89 -7.72 1.62
N LEU A 150 -15.03 -8.01 2.22
CA LEU A 150 -15.68 -7.19 3.22
C LEU A 150 -15.92 -8.03 4.47
N SER A 151 -16.13 -7.36 5.59
CA SER A 151 -16.59 -8.02 6.80
C SER A 151 -17.65 -7.20 7.53
N PHE A 152 -18.60 -7.90 8.12
CA PHE A 152 -19.72 -7.31 8.86
C PHE A 152 -19.64 -7.66 10.34
N ASP A 153 -19.98 -6.69 11.18
CA ASP A 153 -20.24 -6.89 12.61
C ASP A 153 -21.74 -6.80 12.84
N ASN A 154 -22.34 -7.91 13.29
CA ASN A 154 -23.76 -8.01 13.56
C ASN A 154 -24.18 -7.26 14.84
N GLN A 155 -23.27 -7.09 15.81
CA GLN A 155 -23.56 -6.38 17.05
C GLN A 155 -23.64 -4.87 16.81
N ARG A 156 -22.69 -4.34 16.01
CA ARG A 156 -22.66 -2.92 15.64
C ARG A 156 -23.51 -2.58 14.42
N GLN A 157 -23.99 -3.60 13.70
CA GLN A 157 -24.77 -3.48 12.47
C GLN A 157 -24.05 -2.64 11.40
N CYS A 158 -22.74 -2.83 11.27
CA CYS A 158 -21.93 -2.08 10.32
C CYS A 158 -20.92 -2.96 9.59
N GLN A 159 -20.54 -2.48 8.41
CA GLN A 159 -19.38 -3.02 7.70
C GLN A 159 -18.11 -2.53 8.39
N CYS A 160 -17.27 -3.48 8.83
CA CYS A 160 -16.08 -3.19 9.62
C CYS A 160 -14.81 -3.17 8.79
N MET A 161 -14.73 -3.96 7.71
CA MET A 161 -13.58 -3.98 6.82
C MET A 161 -14.02 -4.03 5.35
N SER A 162 -13.15 -3.49 4.49
CA SER A 162 -13.30 -3.50 3.04
C SER A 162 -11.95 -3.30 2.40
N PHE A 163 -11.47 -4.26 1.62
CA PHE A 163 -10.26 -4.07 0.82
C PHE A 163 -10.31 -4.86 -0.48
N VAL A 164 -9.63 -4.33 -1.49
CA VAL A 164 -9.58 -4.95 -2.83
C VAL A 164 -8.58 -6.11 -2.85
N ILE A 165 -8.97 -7.23 -3.46
CA ILE A 165 -8.15 -8.43 -3.65
C ILE A 165 -7.72 -8.58 -5.11
N GLN A 166 -8.64 -8.36 -6.05
CA GLN A 166 -8.35 -8.44 -7.48
C GLN A 166 -8.64 -7.10 -8.14
N LYS A 167 -7.73 -6.69 -9.02
CA LYS A 167 -7.97 -5.66 -10.02
C LYS A 167 -7.92 -6.33 -11.38
N PRO A 168 -8.79 -5.96 -12.33
CA PRO A 168 -8.69 -6.48 -13.68
C PRO A 168 -7.32 -6.14 -14.25
N THR A 169 -6.69 -7.14 -14.83
CA THR A 169 -5.54 -6.92 -15.69
C THR A 169 -6.09 -6.18 -16.91
N SER A 170 -5.94 -4.86 -16.96
CA SER A 170 -6.08 -4.14 -18.22
C SER A 170 -5.12 -4.83 -19.17
N ALA A 171 -5.64 -5.46 -20.22
CA ALA A 171 -4.81 -6.11 -21.23
C ALA A 171 -3.69 -5.13 -21.61
N THR A 172 -2.47 -5.46 -21.20
CA THR A 172 -1.27 -5.08 -21.93
C THR A 172 -1.05 -3.56 -22.09
N VAL A 173 -0.30 -2.95 -21.15
CA VAL A 173 0.73 -1.99 -21.57
C VAL A 173 1.92 -2.81 -22.07
N ALA A 174 1.75 -3.49 -23.20
CA ALA A 174 2.86 -3.74 -24.12
C ALA A 174 2.74 -2.68 -25.19
N ASN A 175 3.89 -2.10 -25.53
CA ASN A 175 4.13 -1.01 -26.47
C ASN A 175 3.93 0.41 -25.91
N ALA A 176 4.94 0.88 -25.18
CA ALA A 176 5.68 2.11 -25.49
C ALA A 176 7.02 2.10 -24.74
#